data_AF-A0A3B8LEL8-F1
#
_entry.id   AF-A0A3B8LEL8-F1
#
_cell.length_a   1.000
_cell.length_b   1.000
_cell.length_c   1.000
_cell.angle_alpha   90.00
_cell.angle_beta   90.00
_cell.angle_gamma   90.00
#
_symmetry.space_group_name_H-M   'P 1'
#
loop_
_entity.id
_entity.type
_entity.pdbx_description
1 polymer ?
#
loop_
_entity_poly.entity_id
_entity_poly.type
_entity_poly.pdbx_seq_one_letter_code
_entity_poly.pdbx_strand_id
1 'polypeptide(L)' 'VDVLIDLDVTDQNEIDRRMLDLDGTENKSNLGANALLACSLAAAHAAARSCYLPLFRYLGGAGANRLPAPMMNIING' A
#
# COMPACT_ATOMS: atom_id res chain seq x y z
N VAL A 1 16.57 11.85 -2.42
CA VAL A 1 15.43 12.39 -3.18
C VAL A 1 14.22 12.20 -2.29
N ASP A 2 13.61 13.30 -1.86
CA ASP A 2 12.54 13.32 -0.86
C ASP A 2 11.16 13.35 -1.53
N VAL A 3 10.93 12.47 -2.51
CA VAL A 3 9.75 12.53 -3.41
C VAL A 3 8.42 12.39 -2.66
N LEU A 4 8.43 11.72 -1.52
CA LEU A 4 7.23 11.44 -0.73
C LEU A 4 7.04 12.41 0.44
N ILE A 5 7.99 13.30 0.68
CA ILE A 5 7.88 14.30 1.76
C ILE A 5 6.84 15.35 1.36
N ASP A 6 6.10 15.84 2.35
CA ASP A 6 5.03 16.85 2.22
C ASP A 6 3.82 16.42 1.37
N LEU A 7 3.71 15.14 1.01
CA LEU A 7 2.50 14.58 0.42
C LEU A 7 1.45 14.30 1.50
N ASP A 8 0.18 14.46 1.14
CA ASP A 8 -0.93 13.98 1.98
C ASP A 8 -0.90 12.45 2.01
N VAL A 9 -0.66 11.90 3.19
CA VAL A 9 -0.58 10.45 3.41
C VAL A 9 -1.88 9.73 3.03
N THR A 10 -3.01 10.45 3.00
CA THR A 10 -4.30 9.88 2.64
C THR A 10 -4.51 9.75 1.11
N ASP A 11 -3.70 10.41 0.29
CA ASP A 11 -3.71 10.25 -1.16
C ASP A 11 -2.78 9.11 -1.61
N GLN A 12 -3.25 7.88 -1.39
CA GLN A 12 -2.53 6.67 -1.76
C GLN A 12 -2.16 6.63 -3.26
N ASN A 13 -3.06 7.12 -4.12
CA ASN A 13 -2.85 7.10 -5.57
C ASN A 13 -1.72 8.03 -5.99
N GLU A 14 -1.61 9.22 -5.39
CA GLU A 14 -0.52 10.14 -5.68
C GLU A 14 0.82 9.59 -5.17
N ILE A 15 0.86 9.05 -3.96
CA ILE A 15 2.07 8.41 -3.40
C ILE A 15 2.57 7.30 -4.32
N ASP A 16 1.67 6.38 -4.71
CA ASP A 16 2.03 5.25 -5.58
C ASP A 16 2.46 5.73 -6.98
N ARG A 17 1.77 6.73 -7.56
CA ARG A 17 2.16 7.29 -8.86
C ARG A 17 3.54 7.94 -8.81
N ARG A 18 3.81 8.76 -7.79
CA ARG A 18 5.11 9.41 -7.61
C ARG A 18 6.25 8.41 -7.47
N MET A 19 6.02 7.30 -6.80
CA MET A 19 6.99 6.21 -6.70
C MET A 19 7.24 5.51 -8.04
N LEU A 20 6.17 5.25 -8.81
CA LEU A 20 6.29 4.64 -10.15
C LEU A 20 7.02 5.56 -11.13
N ASP A 21 6.70 6.85 -11.12
CA ASP A 21 7.35 7.85 -11.96
C ASP A 21 8.83 8.01 -11.59
N LEU A 22 9.16 7.95 -10.29
CA LEU A 22 10.53 7.98 -9.81
C LEU A 22 11.33 6.74 -10.23
N ASP A 23 10.70 5.55 -10.19
CA ASP A 23 11.35 4.33 -10.68
C ASP A 23 11.58 4.38 -12.20
N GLY A 24 10.58 4.85 -12.95
CA GLY A 24 10.66 5.06 -14.40
C GLY A 24 10.72 3.78 -15.24
N THR A 25 10.60 2.59 -14.64
CA THR A 25 10.56 1.32 -15.37
C THR A 25 9.22 0.63 -15.22
N GLU A 26 8.79 -0.09 -16.27
CA GLU A 26 7.53 -0.83 -16.26
C GLU A 26 7.52 -1.94 -15.18
N ASN A 27 8.67 -2.59 -14.98
CA ASN A 27 8.84 -3.73 -14.08
C ASN A 27 9.38 -3.36 -12.69
N LYS A 28 9.50 -2.07 -12.36
CA LYS A 28 9.97 -1.59 -11.04
C LYS A 28 11.39 -2.06 -10.72
N SER A 29 12.27 -2.10 -11.72
CA SER A 29 13.61 -2.68 -11.61
C SER A 29 14.67 -1.70 -11.08
N ASN A 30 14.47 -0.40 -11.21
CA ASN A 30 15.45 0.60 -10.77
C ASN A 30 15.47 0.74 -9.23
N LEU A 31 14.30 0.86 -8.62
CA LEU A 31 14.14 0.95 -7.16
C LEU A 31 13.82 -0.41 -6.53
N GLY A 32 13.28 -1.34 -7.32
CA GLY A 32 12.85 -2.66 -6.86
C GLY A 32 11.40 -2.66 -6.40
N ALA A 33 10.61 -3.60 -6.91
CA ALA A 33 9.20 -3.78 -6.54
C ALA A 33 9.00 -3.94 -5.02
N ASN A 34 9.93 -4.60 -4.33
CA ASN A 34 9.87 -4.78 -2.88
C ASN A 34 9.96 -3.45 -2.12
N ALA A 35 10.82 -2.53 -2.56
CA ALA A 35 10.99 -1.22 -1.92
C ALA A 35 9.75 -0.34 -2.12
N LEU A 36 9.23 -0.33 -3.35
CA LEU A 36 8.00 0.42 -3.67
C LEU A 36 6.81 -0.13 -2.88
N LEU A 37 6.65 -1.45 -2.83
CA LEU A 37 5.56 -2.09 -2.08
C LEU A 37 5.65 -1.80 -0.59
N ALA A 38 6.85 -1.86 -0.01
CA ALA A 38 7.05 -1.57 1.41
C ALA A 38 6.63 -0.14 1.75
N CYS A 39 7.01 0.85 0.93
CA CYS A 39 6.63 2.24 1.14
C CYS A 39 5.12 2.47 0.93
N SER A 40 4.56 1.88 -0.12
CA SER A 40 3.11 1.93 -0.44
C SER A 40 2.26 1.43 0.73
N LEU A 41 2.58 0.25 1.28
CA LEU A 41 1.88 -0.32 2.43
C LEU A 41 2.09 0.52 3.69
N ALA A 42 3.31 1.00 3.94
CA ALA A 42 3.59 1.83 5.12
C ALA A 42 2.78 3.14 5.10
N ALA A 43 2.63 3.77 3.92
CA ALA A 43 1.76 4.94 3.75
C ALA A 43 0.29 4.62 4.07
N ALA A 44 -0.26 3.53 3.52
CA ALA A 44 -1.63 3.11 3.81
C ALA A 44 -1.87 2.87 5.31
N HIS A 45 -0.90 2.24 6.00
CA HIS A 45 -0.94 2.04 7.44
C HIS A 45 -0.86 3.36 8.23
N ALA A 46 0.00 4.28 7.81
CA ALA A 46 0.13 5.61 8.43
C ALA A 46 -1.16 6.42 8.26
N ALA A 47 -1.76 6.40 7.06
CA ALA A 47 -3.01 7.06 6.77
C ALA A 47 -4.16 6.51 7.60
N ALA A 48 -4.32 5.18 7.66
CA ALA A 48 -5.30 4.52 8.51
C ALA A 48 -5.16 4.93 9.99
N ARG A 49 -3.92 4.99 10.49
CA ARG A 49 -3.62 5.42 11.85
C ARG A 49 -3.96 6.89 12.08
N SER A 50 -3.67 7.77 11.11
CA SER A 50 -4.00 9.20 11.19
C SER A 50 -5.52 9.46 11.21
N CYS A 51 -6.28 8.59 10.53
CA CYS A 51 -7.74 8.63 10.50
C CYS A 51 -8.40 7.88 11.67
N TYR A 52 -7.62 7.32 12.60
CA TYR A 52 -8.11 6.48 13.71
C TYR A 52 -8.96 5.28 13.25
N LEU A 53 -8.64 4.72 12.08
CA LEU A 53 -9.33 3.57 11.50
C LEU A 53 -8.43 2.32 11.52
N PRO A 54 -9.01 1.13 11.76
CA PRO A 54 -8.36 -0.11 11.37
C PRO A 54 -8.06 -0.13 9.86
N LEU A 55 -6.93 -0.73 9.45
CA LEU A 55 -6.52 -0.73 8.03
C LEU A 55 -7.62 -1.23 7.08
N PHE A 56 -8.31 -2.31 7.42
CA PHE A 56 -9.37 -2.86 6.56
C PHE A 56 -10.54 -1.88 6.36
N ARG A 57 -10.84 -1.04 7.36
CA ARG A 57 -11.86 0.01 7.26
C ARG A 57 -11.37 1.20 6.45
N TYR A 58 -10.10 1.57 6.61
CA TYR A 58 -9.48 2.62 5.81
C TYR A 58 -9.48 2.25 4.31
N LEU A 59 -9.07 1.02 3.98
CA LEU A 59 -8.97 0.54 2.60
C LEU A 59 -10.33 0.24 1.96
N GLY A 60 -11.26 -0.39 2.68
CA GLY A 60 -12.52 -0.88 2.11
C GLY A 60 -13.76 -0.07 2.51
N GLY A 61 -13.59 1.01 3.28
CA GLY A 61 -14.66 1.88 3.74
C GLY A 61 -15.70 1.21 4.65
N ALA A 62 -16.89 1.81 4.71
CA ALA A 62 -17.99 1.34 5.55
C ALA A 62 -18.48 -0.08 5.17
N GLY A 63 -18.32 -0.47 3.91
CA GLY A 63 -18.70 -1.78 3.38
C GLY A 63 -17.72 -2.92 3.68
N ALA A 64 -16.55 -2.64 4.26
CA ALA A 64 -15.55 -3.67 4.59
C ALA A 64 -16.00 -4.53 5.79
N ASN A 65 -16.83 -5.54 5.53
CA ASN A 65 -17.42 -6.41 6.55
C ASN A 65 -17.45 -7.91 6.19
N ARG A 66 -16.90 -8.30 5.04
CA ARG A 66 -16.82 -9.70 4.60
C ARG A 66 -15.48 -10.31 5.00
N LEU A 67 -15.51 -11.38 5.79
CA LEU A 67 -14.34 -12.22 6.04
C LEU A 67 -14.20 -13.26 4.91
N PRO A 68 -13.01 -13.45 4.33
CA PRO A 68 -12.78 -14.48 3.33
C PRO A 68 -12.74 -15.88 3.97
N ALA A 69 -13.22 -16.89 3.25
CA ALA A 69 -13.01 -18.28 3.65
C ALA A 69 -11.52 -18.64 3.48
N PRO A 70 -10.86 -19.24 4.50
CA PRO A 70 -9.45 -19.56 4.41
C PRO A 70 -9.20 -20.73 3.45
N MET A 71 -8.25 -20.56 2.52
CA MET A 71 -7.66 -21.68 1.79
C MET A 71 -6.44 -22.17 2.57
N MET A 72 -6.60 -23.28 3.30
CA MET A 72 -5.53 -23.83 4.13
C MET A 72 -4.62 -24.76 3.31
N ASN A 73 -3.34 -24.42 3.24
CA ASN A 73 -2.33 -25.28 2.64
C ASN A 73 -1.90 -26.38 3.65
N ILE A 74 -2.28 -27.63 3.39
CA ILE A 74 -2.08 -28.77 4.31
C ILE A 74 -0.98 -29.72 3.83
N ILE A 75 -0.76 -29.83 2.52
CA ILE A 75 0.25 -30.70 1.93
C ILE A 75 1.09 -29.87 0.96
N ASN A 76 2.39 -29.80 1.24
CA ASN A 76 3.39 -29.29 0.32
C ASN A 76 4.01 -30.46 -0.45
N GLY A 77 4.34 -30.24 -1.72
CA GLY A 77 5.21 -31.11 -2.51
C GLY A 77 6.67 -30.73 -2.36
#